data_AF-A0A256YUM6-F1
#
_entry.id   AF-A0A256YUM6-F1
#
_cell.length_a   1.000
_cell.length_b   1.000
_cell.length_c   1.000
_cell.angle_alpha   90.00
_cell.angle_beta   90.00
_cell.angle_gamma   90.00
#
_symmetry.space_group_name_H-M   'P 1'
#
loop_
_entity.id
_entity.type
_entity.pdbx_description
1 polymer ?
#
loop_
_entity_poly.entity_id
_entity_poly.type
_entity_poly.pdbx_seq_one_letter_code
_entity_poly.pdbx_strand_id
1 'polypeptide(L)'
;MDIDALSRILGVRVVPTVATTKEGIKDLLEAIVETARERKGRRVVIRYGKAAEELISRVEKAILKDKELSSKYPTRWLAIKILEGDEEVLKEAERSPYRDEILEVIR
;
A
#
# COMPACT_ATOMS: atom_id res chain seq x y z
N MET A 1 25.72 -0.26 -5.70
CA MET A 1 24.39 -0.69 -5.18
C MET A 1 24.05 -1.99 -5.86
N ASP A 2 23.61 -3.00 -5.12
CA ASP A 2 23.20 -4.29 -5.69
C ASP A 2 21.74 -4.19 -6.16
N ILE A 3 21.56 -4.00 -7.47
CA ILE A 3 20.26 -3.79 -8.11
C ILE A 3 19.41 -5.07 -8.07
N ASP A 4 20.05 -6.23 -8.23
CA ASP A 4 19.37 -7.52 -8.28
C ASP A 4 18.88 -7.95 -6.91
N ALA A 5 19.66 -7.71 -5.85
CA ALA A 5 19.20 -7.92 -4.48
C ALA A 5 17.99 -7.02 -4.16
N LEU A 6 18.04 -5.73 -4.52
CA LEU A 6 16.95 -4.79 -4.25
C LEU A 6 15.67 -5.15 -5.00
N SER A 7 15.78 -5.49 -6.28
CA SER A 7 14.67 -5.97 -7.11
C SER A 7 14.01 -7.21 -6.51
N ARG A 8 14.80 -8.18 -6.03
CA ARG A 8 14.28 -9.40 -5.38
C ARG A 8 13.55 -9.11 -4.07
N ILE A 9 14.10 -8.21 -3.23
CA ILE A 9 13.52 -7.87 -1.92
C ILE A 9 12.20 -7.10 -2.09
N LEU A 10 12.18 -6.11 -2.98
CA LEU A 10 10.99 -5.27 -3.21
C LEU A 10 9.94 -5.98 -4.08
N GLY A 11 10.33 -7.01 -4.84
CA GLY A 11 9.44 -7.74 -5.73
C GLY A 11 8.97 -6.92 -6.93
N VAL A 12 9.70 -5.85 -7.26
CA VAL A 12 9.44 -4.95 -8.38
C VAL A 12 10.73 -4.70 -9.15
N ARG A 13 10.61 -4.32 -10.42
CA ARG A 13 11.76 -3.96 -11.24
C ARG A 13 12.42 -2.68 -10.71
N VAL A 14 13.74 -2.70 -10.63
CA VAL A 14 14.56 -1.54 -10.22
C VAL A 14 15.40 -1.10 -11.41
N VAL A 15 15.30 0.18 -11.77
CA VAL A 15 16.10 0.79 -12.85
C VAL A 15 16.96 1.90 -12.22
N PRO A 16 18.30 1.76 -12.18
CA PRO A 16 19.17 2.81 -11.69
C PRO A 16 19.18 3.98 -12.68
N THR A 17 19.09 5.21 -12.18
CA THR A 17 19.08 6.42 -13.02
C THR A 17 19.90 7.54 -12.41
N VAL A 18 20.43 8.43 -13.26
CA VAL A 18 21.05 9.69 -12.85
C VAL A 18 20.36 10.82 -13.60
N ALA A 19 19.53 11.61 -12.90
CA ALA A 19 18.67 12.60 -13.54
C ALA A 19 19.46 13.74 -14.23
N THR A 20 20.56 14.18 -13.64
CA THR A 20 21.39 15.29 -14.16
C THR A 20 22.12 14.93 -15.45
N THR A 21 22.60 13.69 -15.57
CA THR A 21 23.27 13.18 -16.78
C THR A 21 22.33 12.43 -17.73
N LYS A 22 21.06 12.24 -17.33
CA LYS A 22 20.00 11.50 -18.04
C LYS A 22 20.31 10.01 -18.25
N GLU A 23 21.21 9.45 -17.45
CA GLU A 23 21.53 8.02 -17.50
C GLU A 23 20.34 7.17 -16.99
N GLY A 24 20.09 6.04 -17.66
CA GLY A 24 19.01 5.10 -17.31
C GLY A 24 17.60 5.55 -17.67
N ILE A 25 17.41 6.76 -18.21
CA ILE A 25 16.08 7.28 -18.57
C ILE A 25 15.42 6.45 -19.68
N LYS A 26 16.19 6.05 -20.71
CA LYS A 26 15.66 5.20 -21.79
C LYS A 26 15.22 3.83 -21.25
N ASP A 27 16.05 3.22 -20.42
CA ASP A 27 15.79 1.92 -19.81
C ASP A 27 14.57 1.98 -18.87
N LEU A 28 14.39 3.10 -18.15
CA LEU A 28 13.21 3.35 -17.33
C LEU A 28 11.94 3.42 -18.18
N LEU A 29 11.97 4.15 -19.30
CA LEU A 29 10.82 4.26 -20.20
C LEU A 29 10.43 2.90 -20.81
N GLU A 30 11.40 2.10 -21.21
CA GLU A 30 11.17 0.74 -21.68
C GLU A 30 10.57 -0.14 -20.57
N ALA A 31 11.12 -0.04 -19.36
CA ALA A 31 10.62 -0.77 -18.20
C ALA A 31 9.18 -0.44 -17.84
N ILE A 32 8.76 0.82 -17.99
CA ILE A 32 7.36 1.24 -17.80
C ILE A 32 6.44 0.52 -18.79
N VAL A 33 6.80 0.50 -20.08
CA VAL A 33 5.99 -0.14 -21.13
C VAL A 33 5.87 -1.64 -20.90
N GLU A 34 6.97 -2.30 -20.55
CA GLU A 34 6.96 -3.74 -20.26
C GLU A 34 6.13 -4.08 -19.02
N THR A 35 6.32 -3.35 -17.92
CA THR A 35 5.57 -3.57 -16.67
C THR A 35 4.07 -3.40 -16.88
N ALA A 36 3.66 -2.38 -17.64
CA ALA A 36 2.25 -2.13 -17.96
C ALA A 36 1.63 -3.26 -18.80
N ARG A 37 2.41 -3.91 -19.66
CA ARG A 37 1.97 -5.05 -20.48
C ARG A 37 1.87 -6.33 -19.67
N GLU A 38 2.87 -6.62 -18.83
CA GLU A 38 2.93 -7.86 -18.05
C GLU A 38 1.81 -7.96 -17.01
N ARG A 39 1.38 -6.83 -16.42
CA ARG A 39 0.39 -6.76 -15.33
C ARG A 39 0.67 -7.72 -14.15
N LYS A 40 1.91 -8.17 -14.00
CA LYS A 40 2.36 -9.06 -12.93
C LYS A 40 3.01 -8.23 -11.84
N GLY A 41 2.25 -7.90 -10.81
CA GLY A 41 2.79 -7.30 -9.58
C GLY A 41 2.86 -8.34 -8.48
N ARG A 42 4.06 -8.69 -8.00
CA ARG A 42 4.17 -9.44 -6.75
C ARG A 42 3.85 -8.50 -5.59
N ARG A 43 2.79 -8.80 -4.83
CA ARG A 43 2.48 -8.02 -3.63
C ARG A 43 3.37 -8.49 -2.48
N VAL A 44 4.39 -7.70 -2.14
CA VAL A 44 5.14 -7.90 -0.89
C VAL A 44 4.25 -7.43 0.27
N VAL A 45 3.99 -8.31 1.24
CA VAL A 45 3.22 -7.98 2.44
C VAL A 45 4.18 -7.86 3.61
N ILE A 46 4.34 -6.65 4.13
CA ILE A 46 5.11 -6.37 5.34
C ILE A 46 4.23 -6.71 6.55
N ARG A 47 4.80 -7.46 7.50
CA ARG A 47 4.16 -7.79 8.78
C ARG A 47 4.84 -7.01 9.91
N TYR A 48 4.06 -6.30 10.72
CA TYR A 48 4.56 -5.35 11.73
C TYR A 48 4.69 -5.95 13.15
N GLY A 49 4.66 -7.28 13.25
CA GLY A 49 4.66 -8.00 14.53
C GLY A 49 3.25 -8.28 15.06
N LYS A 50 3.14 -9.21 16.01
CA LYS A 50 1.87 -9.79 16.43
C LYS A 50 0.84 -8.76 16.89
N ALA A 51 1.23 -7.84 17.77
CA ALA A 51 0.33 -6.82 18.30
C ALA A 51 -0.23 -5.89 17.21
N ALA A 52 0.63 -5.43 16.30
CA ALA A 52 0.20 -4.58 15.19
C ALA A 52 -0.73 -5.33 14.22
N GLU A 53 -0.42 -6.59 13.88
CA GLU A 53 -1.28 -7.39 13.00
C GLU A 53 -2.66 -7.67 13.62
N GLU A 54 -2.75 -7.83 14.94
CA GLU A 54 -4.03 -7.98 15.64
C GLU A 54 -4.89 -6.71 15.51
N LEU A 55 -4.29 -5.53 15.70
CA LEU A 55 -4.98 -4.25 15.52
C LEU A 55 -5.39 -4.03 14.06
N ILE A 56 -4.47 -4.27 13.11
CA ILE A 56 -4.77 -4.16 11.66
C ILE A 56 -5.94 -5.07 11.30
N SER A 57 -5.94 -6.32 11.76
CA SER A 57 -7.03 -7.27 11.47
C SER A 57 -8.37 -6.84 12.03
N ARG A 58 -8.40 -6.20 13.21
CA ARG A 58 -9.64 -5.65 13.80
C ARG A 58 -10.21 -4.55 12.90
N VAL A 59 -9.38 -3.58 12.51
CA VAL A 59 -9.81 -2.47 11.64
C VAL A 59 -10.21 -2.98 10.26
N GLU A 60 -9.47 -3.92 9.66
CA GLU A 60 -9.82 -4.54 8.39
C GLU A 60 -11.23 -5.17 8.40
N LYS A 61 -11.58 -5.89 9.47
CA LYS A 61 -12.90 -6.52 9.62
C LYS A 61 -14.02 -5.47 9.67
N ALA A 62 -13.80 -4.34 10.33
CA ALA A 62 -14.76 -3.24 10.36
C ALA A 62 -14.91 -2.60 8.97
N ILE A 63 -13.81 -2.29 8.29
CA ILE A 63 -13.82 -1.73 6.93
C ILE A 63 -14.52 -2.67 5.93
N LEU A 64 -14.32 -3.99 6.03
CA LEU A 64 -14.93 -4.95 5.09
C LEU A 64 -16.47 -5.02 5.15
N LYS A 65 -17.09 -4.47 6.20
CA LYS A 65 -18.54 -4.29 6.29
C LYS A 65 -19.02 -3.17 5.36
N ASP A 66 -18.18 -2.16 5.13
CA ASP A 66 -18.42 -1.11 4.16
C ASP A 66 -17.92 -1.55 2.77
N LYS A 67 -18.84 -2.02 1.93
CA LYS A 67 -18.51 -2.46 0.57
C LYS A 67 -18.11 -1.31 -0.36
N GLU A 68 -18.59 -0.10 -0.11
CA GLU A 68 -18.22 1.06 -0.90
C GLU A 68 -16.77 1.44 -0.59
N LEU A 69 -16.43 1.58 0.69
CA LEU A 69 -15.09 1.93 1.12
C LEU A 69 -14.06 0.85 0.76
N SER A 70 -14.39 -0.42 0.99
CA SER A 70 -13.49 -1.55 0.74
C SER A 70 -13.32 -1.91 -0.74
N SER A 71 -14.22 -1.48 -1.62
CA SER A 71 -14.04 -1.63 -3.07
C SER A 71 -13.22 -0.51 -3.69
N LYS A 72 -13.24 0.69 -3.08
CA LYS A 72 -12.51 1.86 -3.55
C LYS A 72 -11.02 1.83 -3.22
N TYR A 73 -10.64 1.27 -2.06
CA TYR A 73 -9.25 1.23 -1.62
C TYR A 73 -8.84 -0.15 -1.06
N PRO A 74 -7.54 -0.49 -1.09
CA PRO A 74 -7.07 -1.72 -0.46
C PRO A 74 -7.32 -1.69 1.07
N THR A 75 -8.11 -2.64 1.58
CA THR A 75 -8.53 -2.70 2.99
C THR A 75 -7.35 -2.63 3.97
N ARG A 76 -6.29 -3.42 3.73
CA ARG A 76 -5.10 -3.42 4.60
C ARG A 76 -4.43 -2.06 4.69
N TRP A 77 -4.37 -1.35 3.56
CA TRP A 77 -3.75 -0.03 3.51
C TRP A 77 -4.57 0.99 4.30
N LEU A 78 -5.90 0.98 4.15
CA LEU A 78 -6.79 1.81 4.96
C LEU A 78 -6.62 1.53 6.45
N ALA A 79 -6.63 0.25 6.84
CA ALA A 79 -6.47 -0.15 8.24
C ALA A 79 -5.16 0.37 8.85
N ILE A 80 -4.05 0.22 8.12
CA ILE A 80 -2.75 0.75 8.57
C ILE A 80 -2.79 2.27 8.68
N LYS A 81 -3.31 2.97 7.66
CA LYS A 81 -3.36 4.44 7.65
C LYS A 81 -4.22 5.04 8.75
N ILE A 82 -5.33 4.37 9.08
CA ILE A 82 -6.18 4.72 10.20
C ILE A 82 -5.41 4.59 11.51
N LEU A 83 -4.70 3.47 11.72
CA LEU A 83 -3.86 3.27 12.91
C LEU A 83 -2.68 4.25 13.00
N GLU A 84 -2.18 4.74 11.86
CA GLU A 84 -1.16 5.81 11.79
C GLU A 84 -1.73 7.21 12.05
N GLY A 85 -3.05 7.36 12.10
CA GLY A 85 -3.71 8.65 12.31
C GLY A 85 -3.69 9.57 11.09
N ASP A 86 -3.65 9.02 9.88
CA ASP A 86 -3.66 9.79 8.63
C ASP A 86 -4.96 10.60 8.49
N GLU A 87 -4.86 11.93 8.54
CA GLU A 87 -6.03 12.83 8.59
C GLU A 87 -6.98 12.68 7.40
N GLU A 88 -6.47 12.48 6.20
CA GLU A 88 -7.32 12.35 5.00
C GLU A 88 -8.04 11.00 4.98
N VAL A 89 -7.35 9.94 5.41
CA VAL A 89 -7.97 8.62 5.53
C VAL A 89 -9.00 8.59 6.65
N LEU A 90 -8.76 9.27 7.78
CA LEU A 90 -9.73 9.40 8.87
C LEU A 90 -11.00 10.13 8.41
N LYS A 91 -10.87 11.23 7.65
CA LYS A 91 -12.04 11.92 7.06
C LYS A 91 -12.87 11.02 6.16
N GLU A 92 -12.22 10.14 5.39
CA GLU A 92 -12.94 9.17 4.56
C GLU A 92 -13.61 8.08 5.43
N ALA A 93 -12.94 7.61 6.49
CA ALA A 93 -13.51 6.65 7.44
C ALA A 93 -14.72 7.22 8.21
N GLU A 94 -14.71 8.51 8.55
CA GLU A 94 -15.83 9.21 9.20
C GLU A 94 -17.11 9.24 8.35
N ARG A 95 -16.98 9.18 7.03
CA ARG A 95 -18.10 9.12 6.09
C ARG A 95 -18.72 7.73 6.01
N SER A 96 -18.05 6.70 6.52
CA SER A 96 -18.56 5.33 6.52
C SER A 96 -19.75 5.20 7.49
N PRO A 97 -20.80 4.44 7.11
CA PRO A 97 -21.84 4.01 8.06
C PRO A 97 -21.29 3.21 9.26
N TYR A 98 -20.09 2.64 9.13
CA TYR A 98 -19.44 1.83 10.16
C TYR A 98 -18.32 2.59 10.90
N ARG A 99 -18.30 3.93 10.83
CA ARG A 99 -17.23 4.76 11.41
C ARG A 99 -16.92 4.45 12.88
N ASP A 100 -17.93 4.19 13.71
CA ASP A 100 -17.74 3.97 15.14
C ASP A 100 -16.97 2.67 15.40
N GLU A 101 -17.24 1.62 14.62
CA GLU A 101 -16.49 0.37 14.67
C GLU A 101 -15.08 0.51 14.08
N ILE A 102 -14.94 1.27 13.00
CA ILE A 102 -13.64 1.49 12.33
C ILE A 102 -12.70 2.28 13.24
N LEU A 103 -13.22 3.30 13.92
CA LEU A 103 -12.45 4.23 14.75
C LEU A 103 -12.35 3.83 16.22
N GLU A 104 -13.04 2.75 16.64
CA GLU A 104 -12.97 2.22 18.01
C GLU A 104 -11.53 1.95 18.44
N VAL A 105 -10.68 1.52 17.49
CA VAL A 105 -9.32 1.05 17.76
C VAL A 105 -8.33 2.20 18.03
N ILE A 106 -8.72 3.45 17.77
CA ILE A 106 -7.92 4.66 18.03
C ILE A 106 -8.29 5.30 19.39
N ARG A 107 -9.43 4.93 19.97
CA ARG A 107 -9.88 5.42 21.27
C ARG A 107 -9.20 4.68 22.42
#